data_AF-A0AAV7IR65-F1
#
_entry.id   AF-A0AAV7IR65-F1
#
_cell.length_a   1.000
_cell.length_b   1.000
_cell.length_c   1.000
_cell.angle_alpha   90.00
_cell.angle_beta   90.00
_cell.angle_gamma   90.00
#
_symmetry.space_group_name_H-M   'P 1'
#
loop_
_entity.id
_entity.type
_entity.pdbx_description
1 polymer ?
#
loop_
_entity_poly.entity_id
_entity_poly.type
_entity_poly.pdbx_seq_one_letter_code
_entity_poly.pdbx_strand_id
1 'polypeptide(L)'
;MGNACWELYCLEHGIQPDGLCPSPESNDGFQTFFNETEAGHFIPRAVLIDLEPTVIDEVGINYQPPTVVPGGDLAKVQRAVAMLANTTAIVEPWMQLNRKFDLLYSRRAFVHWYIGEQMEESEFNEARDDLSALEKDYREVAMDATDIGGEDEV
;
A
#
# COMPACT_ATOMS: atom_id res chain seq x y z
N MET A 1 2.24 -14.02 3.92
CA MET A 1 1.95 -15.00 2.83
C MET A 1 2.60 -14.48 1.54
N GLY A 2 3.23 -15.34 0.74
CA GLY A 2 3.97 -14.93 -0.47
C GLY A 2 3.61 -15.77 -1.71
N ASN A 3 4.42 -15.70 -2.77
CA ASN A 3 4.19 -16.36 -4.06
C ASN A 3 3.88 -17.86 -3.96
N ALA A 4 4.57 -18.59 -3.07
CA ALA A 4 4.34 -20.03 -2.88
C ALA A 4 2.89 -20.37 -2.45
N CYS A 5 2.21 -19.46 -1.74
CA CYS A 5 0.83 -19.65 -1.34
C CYS A 5 -0.11 -19.53 -2.55
N TRP A 6 0.17 -18.58 -3.45
CA TRP A 6 -0.56 -18.42 -4.71
C TRP A 6 -0.30 -19.54 -5.70
N GLU A 7 0.94 -20.02 -5.81
CA GLU A 7 1.30 -21.15 -6.67
C GLU A 7 0.54 -22.43 -6.28
N LEU A 8 0.51 -22.74 -4.98
CA LEU A 8 -0.25 -23.88 -4.46
C LEU A 8 -1.75 -23.71 -4.68
N TYR A 9 -2.31 -22.53 -4.38
CA TYR A 9 -3.73 -22.25 -4.58
C TYR A 9 -4.15 -22.41 -6.06
N CYS A 10 -3.35 -21.87 -6.98
CA CYS A 10 -3.59 -22.03 -8.41
C CYS A 10 -3.55 -23.51 -8.84
N LEU A 11 -2.60 -24.28 -8.32
CA LEU A 11 -2.48 -25.72 -8.62
C LEU A 11 -3.69 -26.51 -8.10
N GLU A 12 -4.13 -26.25 -6.87
CA GLU A 12 -5.30 -26.89 -6.25
C GLU A 12 -6.59 -26.62 -7.03
N HIS A 13 -6.71 -25.43 -7.62
CA HIS A 13 -7.90 -25.01 -8.38
C HIS A 13 -7.73 -25.13 -9.91
N GLY A 14 -6.66 -25.77 -10.39
CA GLY A 14 -6.42 -25.99 -11.82
C GLY A 14 -6.25 -24.70 -12.64
N ILE A 15 -5.86 -23.59 -12.00
CA ILE A 15 -5.56 -22.32 -12.66
C ILE A 15 -4.13 -22.40 -13.18
N GLN A 16 -3.98 -22.35 -14.50
CA GLN A 16 -2.68 -22.35 -15.14
C GLN A 16 -1.96 -21.00 -14.95
N PRO A 17 -0.62 -20.93 -15.15
CA PRO A 17 0.13 -19.69 -15.04
C PRO A 17 -0.32 -18.58 -15.99
N ASP A 18 -0.99 -18.93 -17.09
CA ASP A 18 -1.60 -18.01 -18.03
C ASP A 18 -2.98 -17.50 -17.58
N GLY A 19 -3.52 -18.01 -16.47
CA GLY A 19 -4.81 -17.65 -15.90
C GLY A 19 -5.98 -18.48 -16.44
N LEU A 20 -5.76 -19.50 -17.27
CA LEU A 20 -6.83 -20.35 -17.77
C LEU A 20 -7.17 -21.50 -16.79
N CYS A 21 -8.47 -21.72 -16.54
CA CYS A 21 -8.96 -22.90 -15.84
C CYS A 21 -9.75 -23.79 -16.83
N PRO A 22 -9.19 -24.91 -17.31
CA PRO A 22 -9.83 -25.75 -18.33
C PRO A 22 -10.98 -26.60 -17.77
N SER A 23 -11.06 -26.78 -16.46
CA SER A 23 -12.14 -27.50 -15.77
C SER A 23 -12.59 -26.70 -14.54
N PRO A 24 -13.32 -25.59 -14.73
CA PRO A 24 -13.79 -24.80 -13.60
C PRO A 24 -14.81 -25.63 -12.82
N GLU A 25 -14.42 -26.12 -11.65
CA GLU A 25 -15.38 -26.66 -10.70
C GLU A 25 -16.27 -25.51 -10.20
N SER A 26 -17.59 -25.70 -10.19
CA SER A 26 -18.55 -24.67 -9.76
C SER A 26 -18.58 -24.53 -8.23
N ASN A 27 -17.42 -24.31 -7.60
CA ASN A 27 -17.32 -24.05 -6.17
C ASN A 27 -17.22 -22.55 -5.93
N ASP A 28 -18.27 -21.97 -5.36
CA ASP A 28 -18.46 -20.51 -5.17
C ASP A 28 -17.29 -19.80 -4.46
N GLY A 29 -16.47 -20.55 -3.71
CA GLY A 29 -15.31 -20.02 -2.97
C GLY A 29 -14.17 -19.47 -3.84
N PHE A 30 -14.04 -19.85 -5.12
CA PHE A 30 -12.93 -19.36 -5.97
C PHE A 30 -13.06 -17.86 -6.28
N GLN A 31 -14.30 -17.35 -6.37
CA GLN A 31 -14.57 -15.95 -6.73
C GLN A 31 -14.14 -14.96 -5.63
N THR A 32 -13.94 -15.47 -4.41
CA THR A 32 -13.41 -14.70 -3.28
C THR A 32 -11.99 -14.21 -3.57
N PHE A 33 -11.17 -15.01 -4.24
CA PHE A 33 -9.76 -14.69 -4.48
C PHE A 33 -9.46 -14.30 -5.92
N PHE A 34 -10.29 -14.68 -6.89
CA PHE A 34 -10.08 -14.39 -8.31
C PHE A 34 -11.28 -13.65 -8.93
N ASN A 35 -11.01 -12.79 -9.92
CA ASN A 35 -12.00 -12.31 -10.87
C ASN A 35 -11.86 -13.08 -12.18
N GLU A 36 -12.97 -13.56 -12.71
CA GLU A 36 -13.05 -14.05 -14.08
C GLU A 36 -13.23 -12.86 -15.03
N THR A 37 -12.42 -12.84 -16.08
CA THR A 37 -12.54 -11.87 -17.18
C THR A 37 -13.53 -12.36 -18.24
N GLU A 38 -14.02 -11.45 -19.09
CA GLU A 38 -14.88 -11.82 -20.23
C GLU A 38 -14.20 -12.79 -21.22
N ALA A 39 -12.86 -12.85 -21.19
CA ALA A 39 -12.05 -13.77 -21.99
C ALA A 39 -11.78 -15.14 -21.32
N GLY A 40 -12.40 -15.42 -20.17
CA GLY A 40 -12.24 -16.69 -19.43
C GLY A 40 -10.94 -16.84 -18.64
N HIS A 41 -10.17 -15.76 -18.46
CA HIS A 41 -8.97 -15.76 -17.63
C HIS A 41 -9.31 -15.36 -16.19
N PHE A 42 -8.65 -16.00 -15.23
CA PHE A 42 -8.76 -15.70 -13.80
C PHE A 42 -7.60 -14.81 -13.35
N ILE A 43 -7.93 -13.64 -12.83
CA ILE A 43 -6.96 -12.66 -12.32
C ILE A 43 -7.10 -12.59 -10.80
N PRO A 44 -6.00 -12.75 -10.03
CA PRO A 44 -6.06 -12.69 -8.57
C PRO A 44 -6.49 -11.29 -8.11
N ARG A 45 -7.34 -11.25 -7.08
CA ARG A 45 -7.66 -10.03 -6.35
C ARG A 45 -6.50 -9.69 -5.41
N ALA A 46 -6.27 -8.40 -5.18
CA ALA A 46 -5.42 -7.98 -4.08
C ALA A 46 -6.08 -8.38 -2.75
N VAL A 47 -5.35 -9.12 -1.93
CA VAL A 47 -5.79 -9.52 -0.59
C VAL A 47 -4.83 -8.91 0.42
N LEU A 48 -5.36 -8.13 1.33
CA LEU A 48 -4.64 -7.64 2.50
C LEU A 48 -5.09 -8.44 3.71
N ILE A 49 -4.13 -8.89 4.50
CA ILE A 49 -4.37 -9.70 5.69
C ILE A 49 -3.66 -9.00 6.84
N ASP A 50 -4.45 -8.65 7.84
CA ASP A 50 -3.96 -8.18 9.13
C ASP A 50 -4.42 -9.19 10.19
N LEU A 51 -3.53 -9.49 11.14
CA LEU A 51 -3.76 -10.48 12.18
C LEU A 51 -4.19 -9.84 13.51
N GLU A 52 -4.18 -8.52 13.60
CA GLU A 52 -4.62 -7.80 14.78
C GLU A 52 -6.15 -7.66 14.83
N PRO A 53 -6.76 -7.72 16.03
CA PRO A 53 -8.18 -7.39 16.18
C PRO A 53 -8.41 -5.90 15.90
N THR A 54 -9.61 -5.55 15.40
CA THR A 54 -10.06 -4.15 15.20
C THR A 54 -9.29 -3.29 14.19
N VAL A 55 -8.50 -3.91 13.32
CA VAL A 55 -7.70 -3.25 12.26
C VAL A 55 -8.50 -2.40 11.26
N ILE A 56 -9.79 -2.71 11.11
CA ILE A 56 -10.71 -1.93 10.27
C ILE A 56 -11.58 -1.09 11.20
N ASP A 57 -11.32 0.21 11.21
CA ASP A 57 -12.07 1.19 11.99
C ASP A 57 -13.45 1.47 11.36
N GLU A 58 -13.48 1.76 10.05
CA GLU A 58 -14.71 2.10 9.33
C GLU A 58 -14.84 1.37 7.98
N VAL A 59 -16.09 1.06 7.61
CA VAL A 59 -16.45 0.53 6.28
C VAL A 59 -17.51 1.42 5.65
N GLY A 60 -17.13 2.16 4.61
CA GLY A 60 -18.04 2.96 3.78
C GLY A 60 -18.46 2.21 2.51
N ILE A 61 -19.76 2.15 2.22
CA ILE A 61 -20.30 1.52 1.00
C ILE A 61 -20.96 2.58 0.12
N ASN A 62 -20.47 2.73 -1.11
CA ASN A 62 -21.15 3.48 -2.16
C ASN A 62 -21.78 2.49 -3.14
N TYR A 63 -23.09 2.62 -3.37
CA TYR A 63 -23.84 1.75 -4.27
C TYR A 63 -23.75 2.18 -5.74
N GLN A 64 -23.19 3.36 -6.03
CA GLN A 64 -22.94 3.79 -7.40
C GLN A 64 -21.69 3.07 -7.95
N PRO A 65 -21.79 2.41 -9.13
CA PRO A 65 -20.63 1.82 -9.78
C PRO A 65 -19.58 2.89 -10.12
N PRO A 66 -18.27 2.57 -10.07
CA PRO A 66 -17.22 3.48 -10.48
C PRO A 66 -17.39 3.94 -11.94
N THR A 67 -17.18 5.24 -12.16
CA THR A 67 -17.23 5.84 -13.50
C THR A 67 -15.84 5.80 -14.14
N VAL A 68 -15.79 5.39 -15.41
CA VAL A 68 -14.58 5.47 -16.24
C VAL A 68 -14.68 6.66 -17.20
N VAL A 69 -13.55 7.32 -17.45
CA VAL A 69 -13.47 8.43 -18.41
C VAL A 69 -13.43 7.86 -19.84
N PRO A 70 -14.26 8.35 -20.79
CA PRO A 70 -14.20 7.91 -22.18
C PRO A 70 -12.81 8.11 -22.79
N GLY A 71 -12.25 7.07 -23.39
CA GLY A 71 -10.89 7.08 -23.96
C GLY A 71 -9.76 6.92 -22.93
N GLY A 72 -10.07 6.67 -21.65
CA GLY A 72 -9.09 6.31 -20.63
C GLY A 72 -8.74 4.82 -20.63
N ASP A 73 -7.67 4.47 -19.91
CA ASP A 73 -7.09 3.11 -19.91
C ASP A 73 -7.75 2.15 -18.92
N LEU A 74 -8.69 2.62 -18.09
CA LEU A 74 -9.36 1.80 -17.08
C LEU A 74 -10.60 1.12 -17.65
N ALA A 75 -10.68 -0.21 -17.46
CA ALA A 75 -11.85 -0.98 -17.79
C ALA A 75 -13.04 -0.65 -16.88
N LYS A 76 -14.26 -0.76 -17.41
CA LYS A 76 -15.48 -0.59 -16.63
C LYS A 76 -15.65 -1.75 -15.65
N VAL A 77 -15.82 -1.44 -14.36
CA VAL A 77 -16.03 -2.43 -13.30
C VAL A 77 -17.35 -2.20 -12.57
N GLN A 78 -17.94 -3.28 -12.05
CA GLN A 78 -19.20 -3.20 -11.27
C GLN A 78 -18.96 -2.70 -9.84
N ARG A 79 -17.80 -3.03 -9.26
CA ARG A 79 -17.42 -2.72 -7.89
C ARG A 79 -15.93 -2.42 -7.83
N ALA A 80 -15.54 -1.50 -6.97
CA ALA A 80 -14.15 -1.21 -6.63
C ALA A 80 -14.04 -0.97 -5.13
N VAL A 81 -12.83 -1.14 -4.60
CA VAL A 81 -12.51 -0.87 -3.20
C VAL A 81 -11.35 0.11 -3.18
N ALA A 82 -11.42 1.09 -2.29
CA ALA A 82 -10.30 1.94 -1.93
C ALA A 82 -10.05 1.74 -0.44
N MET A 83 -8.79 1.49 -0.06
CA MET A 83 -8.39 1.35 1.33
C MET A 83 -7.56 2.57 1.70
N LEU A 84 -7.95 3.24 2.79
CA LEU A 84 -7.13 4.26 3.43
C LEU A 84 -6.58 3.64 4.71
N ALA A 85 -5.27 3.44 4.76
CA ALA A 85 -4.60 2.83 5.90
C ALA A 85 -3.54 3.79 6.44
N ASN A 86 -3.49 3.92 7.77
CA ASN A 86 -2.41 4.61 8.46
C ASN A 86 -1.42 3.58 8.97
N THR A 87 -0.22 3.54 8.39
CA THR A 87 0.81 2.57 8.72
C THR A 87 2.14 3.29 8.99
N THR A 88 2.88 2.81 9.98
CA THR A 88 4.24 3.28 10.27
C THR A 88 5.20 3.03 9.10
N ALA A 89 4.87 2.13 8.17
CA ALA A 89 5.63 1.91 6.94
C ALA A 89 5.76 3.18 6.07
N ILE A 90 4.91 4.20 6.27
CA ILE A 90 5.04 5.50 5.59
C ILE A 90 6.36 6.21 5.91
N VAL A 91 7.04 5.85 7.01
CA VAL A 91 8.36 6.39 7.37
C VAL A 91 9.43 6.11 6.31
N GLU A 92 9.33 4.99 5.59
CA GLU A 92 10.33 4.61 4.58
C GLU A 92 10.40 5.62 3.41
N PRO A 93 9.28 6.02 2.78
CA PRO A 93 9.25 7.14 1.84
C PRO A 93 9.85 8.45 2.39
N TRP A 94 9.55 8.81 3.64
CA TRP A 94 10.09 10.02 4.27
C TRP A 94 11.63 9.95 4.39
N MET A 95 12.16 8.81 4.83
CA MET A 95 13.60 8.56 4.87
C MET A 95 14.25 8.68 3.49
N GLN A 96 13.60 8.17 2.44
CA GLN A 96 14.11 8.30 1.07
C GLN A 96 14.10 9.75 0.59
N LEU A 97 13.07 10.53 0.95
CA LEU A 97 12.99 11.95 0.64
C LEU A 97 14.11 12.73 1.34
N ASN A 98 14.28 12.53 2.64
CA ASN A 98 15.32 13.18 3.45
C ASN A 98 16.72 12.87 2.93
N ARG A 99 16.98 11.62 2.54
CA ARG A 99 18.26 11.27 1.91
C ARG A 99 18.53 12.05 0.62
N LYS A 100 17.52 12.23 -0.23
CA LYS A 100 17.66 13.03 -1.46
C LYS A 100 17.87 14.51 -1.14
N PHE A 101 17.16 15.02 -0.15
CA PHE A 101 17.34 16.38 0.36
C PHE A 101 18.78 16.59 0.84
N ASP A 102 19.30 15.72 1.72
CA ASP A 102 20.65 15.81 2.28
C ASP A 102 21.72 15.81 1.17
N LEU A 103 21.55 14.97 0.15
CA LEU A 103 22.46 14.92 -1.01
C LEU A 103 22.49 16.24 -1.77
N LEU A 104 21.33 16.84 -2.03
CA LEU A 104 21.23 18.13 -2.75
C LEU A 104 21.74 19.29 -1.89
N TYR A 105 21.33 19.33 -0.62
CA TYR A 105 21.65 20.41 0.31
C TYR A 105 23.14 20.43 0.66
N SER A 106 23.80 19.26 0.77
CA SER A 106 25.25 19.17 0.97
C SER A 106 26.08 19.85 -0.13
N ARG A 107 25.51 20.00 -1.33
CA ARG A 107 26.12 20.70 -2.47
C ARG A 107 25.54 22.09 -2.69
N ARG A 108 24.64 22.55 -1.80
CA ARG A 108 23.84 23.77 -1.96
C ARG A 108 23.15 23.86 -3.32
N ALA A 109 22.77 22.70 -3.87
CA ALA A 109 22.10 22.64 -5.16
C ALA A 109 20.71 23.29 -5.05
N PHE A 110 20.37 24.15 -6.00
CA PHE A 110 19.07 24.86 -6.10
C PHE A 110 18.73 25.83 -4.95
N VAL A 111 19.49 25.89 -3.86
CA VAL A 111 19.23 26.76 -2.68
C VAL A 111 19.08 28.24 -3.07
N HIS A 112 19.86 28.73 -4.03
CA HIS A 112 19.81 30.13 -4.46
C HIS A 112 18.45 30.58 -5.02
N TRP A 113 17.67 29.66 -5.60
CA TRP A 113 16.32 29.99 -6.10
C TRP A 113 15.38 30.36 -4.95
N TYR A 114 15.46 29.62 -3.84
CA TYR A 114 14.61 29.84 -2.68
C TYR A 114 15.01 31.10 -1.91
N ILE A 115 16.31 31.31 -1.70
CA ILE A 115 16.81 32.54 -1.08
C ILE A 115 16.49 33.76 -1.96
N GLY A 116 16.49 33.61 -3.28
CA GLY A 116 16.07 34.64 -4.24
C GLY A 116 14.61 35.07 -4.07
N GLU A 117 13.75 34.14 -3.66
CA GLU A 117 12.35 34.36 -3.30
C GLU A 117 12.15 34.74 -1.82
N GLN A 118 13.23 35.18 -1.14
CA GLN A 118 13.22 35.70 0.24
C GLN A 118 12.98 34.64 1.34
N MET A 119 13.21 33.36 1.05
CA MET A 119 13.24 32.31 2.07
C MET A 119 14.57 32.34 2.82
N GLU A 120 14.54 32.29 4.16
CA GLU A 120 15.78 32.24 4.94
C GLU A 120 16.43 30.86 4.86
N GLU A 121 17.76 30.80 4.77
CA GLU A 121 18.45 29.51 4.66
C GLU A 121 18.26 28.62 5.90
N SER A 122 18.01 29.23 7.07
CA SER A 122 17.70 28.51 8.31
C SER A 122 16.43 27.68 8.21
N GLU A 123 15.44 28.08 7.41
CA GLU A 123 14.19 27.35 7.23
C GLU A 123 14.42 25.93 6.66
N PHE A 124 15.46 25.75 5.84
CA PHE A 124 15.83 24.43 5.36
C PHE A 124 16.30 23.49 6.47
N ASN A 125 17.05 24.02 7.44
CA ASN A 125 17.57 23.24 8.55
C ASN A 125 16.45 22.93 9.54
N GLU A 126 15.58 23.90 9.82
CA GLU A 126 14.40 23.72 10.69
C GLU A 126 13.47 22.63 10.13
N ALA A 127 13.09 22.72 8.84
CA ALA A 127 12.25 21.71 8.21
C ALA A 127 12.91 20.32 8.19
N ARG A 128 14.23 20.27 8.06
CA ARG A 128 14.99 19.02 8.07
C ARG A 128 15.06 18.38 9.46
N ASP A 129 15.17 19.19 10.50
CA ASP A 129 15.16 18.74 11.89
C ASP A 129 13.77 18.23 12.29
N ASP A 130 12.70 18.93 11.89
CA ASP A 130 11.31 18.50 12.10
C ASP A 130 11.03 17.14 11.44
N LEU A 131 11.46 16.97 10.18
CA LEU A 131 11.34 15.68 9.49
C LEU A 131 12.19 14.58 10.16
N SER A 132 13.34 14.94 10.76
CA SER A 132 14.15 13.98 11.53
C SER A 132 13.48 13.55 12.82
N ALA A 133 12.77 14.46 13.50
CA ALA A 133 12.00 14.16 14.68
C ALA A 133 10.84 13.23 14.32
N LEU A 134 10.12 13.52 13.23
CA LEU A 134 9.02 12.67 12.75
C LEU A 134 9.49 11.23 12.45
N GLU A 135 10.64 11.05 11.79
CA GLU A 135 11.20 9.72 11.55
C GLU A 135 11.48 8.95 12.84
N LYS A 136 11.96 9.65 13.86
CA LYS A 136 12.24 9.07 15.16
C LYS A 136 10.94 8.65 15.84
N ASP A 137 9.92 9.50 15.83
CA ASP A 137 8.60 9.20 16.41
C ASP A 137 7.99 7.95 15.77
N TYR A 138 8.03 7.83 14.44
CA TYR A 138 7.54 6.62 13.75
C TYR A 138 8.31 5.36 14.12
N ARG A 139 9.63 5.47 14.34
CA ARG A 139 10.46 4.32 14.74
C ARG A 139 10.17 3.90 16.17
N GLU A 140 9.93 4.84 17.08
CA GLU A 140 9.55 4.55 18.47
C GLU A 140 8.20 3.83 18.52
N VAL A 141 7.19 4.34 17.82
CA VAL A 141 5.86 3.69 17.73
C VAL A 141 5.95 2.28 17.14
N ALA A 142 6.80 2.06 16.13
CA ALA A 142 6.99 0.74 15.54
C ALA A 142 7.66 -0.26 16.51
N MET A 143 8.53 0.20 17.41
CA MET A 143 9.15 -0.63 18.44
C MET A 143 8.14 -0.98 19.55
N ASP A 144 7.38 0.00 20.02
CA ASP A 144 6.37 -0.21 21.07
C ASP A 144 5.28 -1.21 20.63
N ALA A 145 4.89 -1.20 19.35
CA ALA A 145 3.94 -2.17 18.81
C ALA A 145 4.43 -3.63 18.91
N THR A 146 5.74 -3.87 18.91
CA THR A 146 6.31 -5.23 18.97
C THR A 146 6.46 -5.78 20.39
N ASP A 147 6.50 -4.92 21.42
CA ASP A 147 6.69 -5.33 22.82
C ASP A 147 5.37 -5.70 23.54
N ILE A 148 4.22 -5.30 23.01
CA ILE A 148 2.90 -5.58 23.63
C ILE A 148 2.47 -7.05 23.45
N GLY A 149 3.15 -7.84 22.62
CA GLY A 149 2.82 -9.26 22.39
C GLY A 149 3.28 -10.26 23.47
N GLY A 150 3.84 -9.78 24.60
CA GLY A 150 4.51 -10.63 25.60
C GLY A 150 3.75 -10.91 26.90
N GLU A 151 2.62 -10.25 27.16
CA GLU A 151 1.93 -10.34 28.45
C GLU A 151 0.43 -10.51 28.26
N ASP A 152 -0.03 -11.74 27.95
CA ASP A 152 -1.37 -12.24 28.31
C ASP A 152 -1.48 -13.76 27.98
N GLU A 153 -0.75 -14.59 28.74
CA GLU A 153 -1.10 -16.01 28.96
C GLU A 153 -1.42 -16.22 30.44
N VAL A 154 -2.72 -16.35 30.78
CA VAL A 154 -3.21 -17.04 31.99
C VAL A 154 -4.46 -17.85 31.65
#